data_AF-A0A2E5DVB6-F1
#
_entry.id   AF-A0A2E5DVB6-F1
#
_cell.length_a   1.000
_cell.length_b   1.000
_cell.length_c   1.000
_cell.angle_alpha   90.00
_cell.angle_beta   90.00
_cell.angle_gamma   90.00
#
_symmetry.space_group_name_H-M   'P 1'
#
loop_
_entity.id
_entity.type
_entity.pdbx_description
1 polymer ?
#
loop_
_entity_poly.entity_id
_entity_poly.type
_entity_poly.pdbx_seq_one_letter_code
_entity_poly.pdbx_strand_id
1 'polypeptide(L)'
;MKHRSSPNYNDRKNGALPSMIIVHYTGMPTAQGALDRLCDPDAQVSAHYLIEKDGTLWQLVDEEKRAWHAGVSYWEGQRDINSLSIGIELENGGHEIGYEPFPDAQVQALMDLCRDIQARHDIAPDNVIGHEHIAPDRKMDPGPTFPWQTLADAGIATWPIKDLARKQDQSDT
;
A
#
# COMPACT_ATOMS: atom_id res chain seq x y z
N MET A 1 -5.28 -12.32 -12.69
CA MET A 1 -5.33 -12.17 -11.23
C MET A 1 -5.50 -13.55 -10.57
N LYS A 2 -4.67 -13.86 -9.58
CA LYS A 2 -4.76 -15.05 -8.72
C LYS A 2 -5.38 -14.67 -7.38
N HIS A 3 -5.87 -15.64 -6.62
CA HIS A 3 -6.51 -15.40 -5.32
C HIS A 3 -5.91 -16.29 -4.23
N ARG A 4 -5.70 -15.71 -3.04
CA ARG A 4 -5.34 -16.44 -1.82
C ARG A 4 -5.86 -15.67 -0.61
N SER A 5 -6.93 -16.14 0.02
CA SER A 5 -7.55 -15.41 1.12
C SER A 5 -6.65 -15.32 2.36
N SER A 6 -6.39 -14.10 2.82
CA SER A 6 -5.83 -13.85 4.15
C SER A 6 -6.94 -13.90 5.21
N PRO A 7 -6.70 -14.51 6.38
CA PRO A 7 -7.63 -14.43 7.51
C PRO A 7 -7.51 -13.11 8.29
N ASN A 8 -6.48 -12.31 8.02
CA ASN A 8 -6.14 -11.11 8.78
C ASN A 8 -6.90 -9.90 8.25
N TYR A 9 -8.20 -9.84 8.50
CA TYR A 9 -9.00 -8.67 8.18
C TYR A 9 -10.12 -8.51 9.20
N ASN A 10 -10.75 -7.34 9.19
CA ASN A 10 -11.98 -7.10 9.91
C ASN A 10 -12.89 -6.15 9.11
N ASP A 11 -14.06 -5.82 9.63
CA ASP A 11 -14.90 -4.82 9.01
C ASP A 11 -14.26 -3.43 9.09
N ARG A 12 -14.43 -2.63 8.02
CA ARG A 12 -14.05 -1.22 8.02
C ARG A 12 -14.83 -0.49 9.11
N LYS A 13 -14.17 0.39 9.87
CA LYS A 13 -14.83 1.10 10.96
C LYS A 13 -15.83 2.11 10.41
N ASN A 14 -16.95 2.27 11.11
CA ASN A 14 -17.96 3.30 10.85
C ASN A 14 -18.52 3.29 9.40
N GLY A 15 -18.51 2.14 8.73
CA GLY A 15 -18.96 2.04 7.33
C GLY A 15 -18.06 2.82 6.35
N ALA A 16 -16.80 3.06 6.73
CA ALA A 16 -15.84 3.74 5.87
C ALA A 16 -15.68 3.04 4.52
N LEU A 17 -15.55 3.85 3.47
CA LEU A 17 -15.18 3.40 2.14
C LEU A 17 -13.69 3.72 1.89
N PRO A 18 -12.99 2.93 1.07
CA PRO A 18 -11.64 3.27 0.66
C PRO A 18 -11.61 4.63 -0.05
N SER A 19 -10.71 5.50 0.38
CA SER A 19 -10.43 6.80 -0.24
C SER A 19 -8.95 7.02 -0.54
N MET A 20 -8.11 6.03 -0.23
CA MET A 20 -6.66 6.05 -0.41
C MET A 20 -6.13 4.71 -0.95
N ILE A 21 -5.01 4.76 -1.66
CA ILE A 21 -4.19 3.59 -1.99
C ILE A 21 -2.84 3.75 -1.30
N ILE A 22 -2.43 2.75 -0.53
CA ILE A 22 -1.12 2.74 0.13
C ILE A 22 -0.24 1.68 -0.52
N VAL A 23 0.87 2.13 -1.10
CA VAL A 23 1.87 1.28 -1.74
C VAL A 23 2.95 0.90 -0.74
N HIS A 24 3.28 -0.39 -0.72
CA HIS A 24 4.26 -1.02 0.15
C HIS A 24 5.28 -1.81 -0.68
N TYR A 25 6.40 -2.15 -0.06
CA TYR A 25 7.16 -3.33 -0.44
C TYR A 25 7.01 -4.43 0.61
N THR A 26 7.19 -5.68 0.20
CA THR A 26 7.07 -6.83 1.11
C THR A 26 8.18 -6.92 2.14
N GLY A 27 9.42 -6.54 1.77
CA GLY A 27 10.58 -6.65 2.65
C GLY A 27 10.93 -8.10 2.90
N MET A 28 10.68 -8.96 1.91
CA MET A 28 10.82 -10.40 2.01
C MET A 28 11.67 -10.95 0.85
N PRO A 29 12.36 -12.10 1.04
CA PRO A 29 13.20 -12.67 -0.02
C PRO A 29 12.43 -13.09 -1.27
N THR A 30 11.16 -13.47 -1.13
CA THR A 30 10.32 -13.97 -2.24
C THR A 30 8.86 -13.57 -2.07
N ALA A 31 8.14 -13.46 -3.18
CA ALA A 31 6.68 -13.30 -3.18
C ALA A 31 5.96 -14.43 -2.43
N GLN A 32 6.42 -15.69 -2.56
CA GLN A 32 5.81 -16.81 -1.85
C GLN A 32 5.92 -16.64 -0.32
N GLY A 33 7.08 -16.22 0.20
CA GLY A 33 7.25 -15.94 1.63
C GLY A 33 6.37 -14.79 2.09
N ALA A 34 6.21 -13.74 1.27
CA ALA A 34 5.29 -12.66 1.53
C ALA A 34 3.83 -13.13 1.58
N LEU A 35 3.39 -13.95 0.63
CA LEU A 35 2.05 -14.55 0.64
C LEU A 35 1.83 -15.42 1.88
N ASP A 36 2.83 -16.19 2.30
CA ASP A 36 2.74 -17.02 3.50
C ASP A 36 2.58 -16.16 4.76
N ARG A 37 3.36 -15.08 4.90
CA ARG A 37 3.24 -14.15 6.02
C ARG A 37 1.92 -13.38 6.02
N LEU A 38 1.48 -12.87 4.86
CA LEU A 38 0.26 -12.06 4.75
C LEU A 38 -1.00 -12.91 4.96
N CYS A 39 -0.92 -14.24 4.83
CA CYS A 39 -2.03 -15.17 5.04
C CYS A 39 -1.91 -16.02 6.31
N ASP A 40 -0.86 -15.85 7.11
CA ASP A 40 -0.69 -16.53 8.39
C ASP A 40 -1.57 -15.85 9.47
N PRO A 41 -2.47 -16.54 10.18
CA PRO A 41 -3.32 -15.91 11.21
C PRO A 41 -2.53 -15.34 12.40
N ASP A 42 -1.36 -15.89 12.73
CA ASP A 42 -0.53 -15.41 13.85
C ASP A 42 0.26 -14.15 13.46
N ALA A 43 0.39 -13.90 12.16
CA ALA A 43 1.09 -12.76 11.59
C ALA A 43 0.49 -11.41 11.96
N GLN A 44 -0.84 -11.35 12.07
CA GLN A 44 -1.65 -10.16 12.25
C GLN A 44 -1.30 -8.99 11.31
N VAL A 45 -0.93 -9.31 10.06
CA VAL A 45 -0.71 -8.35 8.97
C VAL A 45 -1.32 -8.91 7.68
N SER A 46 -1.75 -8.02 6.79
CA SER A 46 -2.27 -8.37 5.47
C SER A 46 -2.29 -7.15 4.56
N ALA A 47 -2.48 -7.37 3.26
CA ALA A 47 -2.77 -6.35 2.27
C ALA A 47 -3.94 -6.82 1.40
N HIS A 48 -4.52 -5.92 0.60
CA HIS A 48 -5.58 -6.33 -0.35
C HIS A 48 -4.96 -7.02 -1.56
N TYR A 49 -3.81 -6.52 -2.01
CA TYR A 49 -3.11 -7.02 -3.18
C TYR A 49 -1.63 -7.26 -2.93
N LEU A 50 -1.08 -8.23 -3.65
CA LEU A 50 0.37 -8.43 -3.79
C LEU A 50 0.72 -8.55 -5.27
N ILE A 51 1.79 -7.88 -5.71
CA ILE A 51 2.30 -7.92 -7.08
C ILE A 51 3.72 -8.46 -7.09
N GLU A 52 3.92 -9.60 -7.75
CA GLU A 52 5.24 -10.20 -7.96
C GLU A 52 6.07 -9.38 -8.97
N LYS A 53 7.39 -9.62 -8.99
CA LYS A 53 8.32 -8.93 -9.90
C LYS A 53 7.98 -9.09 -11.39
N ASP A 54 7.31 -10.18 -11.77
CA ASP A 54 6.88 -10.45 -13.14
C ASP A 54 5.51 -9.82 -13.49
N GLY A 55 4.89 -9.08 -12.57
CA GLY A 55 3.56 -8.49 -12.73
C GLY A 55 2.41 -9.42 -12.34
N THR A 56 2.68 -10.63 -11.83
CA THR A 56 1.63 -11.51 -11.29
C THR A 56 0.92 -10.83 -10.13
N LEU A 57 -0.39 -10.59 -10.31
CA LEU A 57 -1.26 -9.97 -9.33
C LEU A 57 -2.04 -11.00 -8.52
N TRP A 58 -1.96 -10.90 -7.20
CA TRP A 58 -2.75 -11.65 -6.21
C TRP A 58 -3.74 -10.73 -5.48
N GLN A 59 -4.97 -11.20 -5.27
CA GLN A 59 -5.92 -10.62 -4.32
C GLN A 59 -5.97 -11.46 -3.04
N LEU A 60 -5.78 -10.82 -1.89
CA LEU A 60 -5.69 -11.47 -0.58
C LEU A 60 -6.83 -11.13 0.37
N VAL A 61 -7.24 -9.86 0.38
CA VAL A 61 -8.37 -9.37 1.18
C VAL A 61 -9.31 -8.62 0.24
N ASP A 62 -10.61 -8.86 0.39
CA ASP A 62 -11.64 -8.14 -0.33
C ASP A 62 -11.58 -6.64 0.01
N GLU A 63 -11.75 -5.78 -0.97
CA GLU A 63 -11.65 -4.33 -0.78
C GLU A 63 -12.77 -3.77 0.12
N GLU A 64 -13.89 -4.47 0.26
CA GLU A 64 -14.92 -4.11 1.25
C GLU A 64 -14.45 -4.31 2.70
N LYS A 65 -13.42 -5.13 2.90
CA LYS A 65 -12.85 -5.44 4.22
C LYS A 65 -11.64 -4.57 4.51
N ARG A 66 -11.32 -4.46 5.79
CA ARG A 66 -10.15 -3.75 6.31
C ARG A 66 -8.98 -4.71 6.42
N ALA A 67 -8.05 -4.67 5.45
CA ALA A 67 -6.74 -5.29 5.59
C ALA A 67 -5.88 -4.57 6.66
N TRP A 68 -4.83 -5.24 7.15
CA TRP A 68 -3.98 -4.76 8.26
C TRP A 68 -2.57 -4.46 7.75
N HIS A 69 -2.40 -3.35 7.02
CA HIS A 69 -1.13 -3.00 6.34
C HIS A 69 -0.48 -1.71 6.88
N ALA A 70 -1.26 -0.69 7.21
CA ALA A 70 -0.75 0.64 7.54
C ALA A 70 -0.21 0.79 8.97
N GLY A 71 -0.67 -0.05 9.90
CA GLY A 71 -0.36 0.07 11.33
C GLY A 71 -0.68 1.47 11.90
N VAL A 72 0.12 1.92 12.89
CA VAL A 72 0.05 3.30 13.40
C VAL A 72 0.53 4.27 12.33
N SER A 73 -0.37 5.12 11.87
CA SER A 73 -0.18 5.99 10.70
C SER A 73 -1.07 7.24 10.77
N TYR A 74 -0.76 8.25 9.95
CA TYR A 74 -1.52 9.50 9.83
C TYR A 74 -1.40 10.11 8.43
N TRP A 75 -2.51 10.58 7.88
CA TRP A 75 -2.55 11.31 6.61
C TRP A 75 -3.72 12.28 6.59
N GLU A 76 -3.48 13.57 6.30
CA GLU A 76 -4.53 14.59 6.14
C GLU A 76 -5.63 14.59 7.23
N GLY A 77 -5.25 14.50 8.50
CA GLY A 77 -6.22 14.46 9.62
C GLY A 77 -6.73 13.06 9.98
N GLN A 78 -6.48 12.05 9.16
CA GLN A 78 -6.95 10.69 9.34
C GLN A 78 -5.93 9.83 10.10
N ARG A 79 -6.42 8.96 10.99
CA ARG A 79 -5.57 8.07 11.82
C ARG A 79 -5.79 6.57 11.57
N ASP A 80 -7.00 6.14 11.23
CA ASP A 80 -7.26 4.72 10.92
C ASP A 80 -7.14 4.47 9.42
N ILE A 81 -5.91 4.61 8.90
CA ILE A 81 -5.64 4.52 7.46
C ILE A 81 -6.12 3.19 6.89
N ASN A 82 -5.91 2.07 7.60
CA ASN A 82 -6.43 0.75 7.18
C ASN A 82 -7.92 0.76 6.83
N SER A 83 -8.77 1.46 7.60
CA SER A 83 -10.22 1.53 7.33
C SER A 83 -10.54 2.37 6.07
N LEU A 84 -9.63 3.26 5.68
CA LEU A 84 -9.80 4.23 4.61
C LEU A 84 -8.96 3.91 3.36
N SER A 85 -8.23 2.79 3.35
CA SER A 85 -7.30 2.50 2.26
C SER A 85 -7.40 1.10 1.68
N ILE A 86 -6.89 0.99 0.45
CA ILE A 86 -6.45 -0.24 -0.19
C ILE A 86 -4.92 -0.33 -0.11
N GLY A 87 -4.40 -1.27 0.68
CA GLY A 87 -2.98 -1.65 0.70
C GLY A 87 -2.56 -2.57 -0.44
N ILE A 88 -1.48 -2.22 -1.14
CA ILE A 88 -0.85 -2.99 -2.22
C ILE A 88 0.61 -3.27 -1.85
N GLU A 89 0.99 -4.55 -1.81
CA GLU A 89 2.34 -5.02 -1.55
C GLU A 89 3.09 -5.33 -2.85
N LEU A 90 4.29 -4.80 -3.01
CA LEU A 90 5.17 -5.11 -4.14
C LEU A 90 6.28 -6.04 -3.68
N GLU A 91 6.46 -7.16 -4.37
CA GLU A 91 7.61 -8.03 -4.14
C GLU A 91 8.92 -7.25 -4.31
N ASN A 92 9.61 -7.03 -3.20
CA ASN A 92 10.93 -6.41 -3.15
C ASN A 92 11.57 -6.78 -1.81
N GLY A 93 12.89 -7.07 -1.81
CA GLY A 93 13.60 -7.43 -0.59
C GLY A 93 13.67 -6.28 0.42
N GLY A 94 13.42 -5.05 0.00
CA GLY A 94 13.42 -3.89 0.89
C GLY A 94 14.81 -3.61 1.48
N HIS A 95 14.88 -2.58 2.31
CA HIS A 95 16.16 -2.04 2.81
C HIS A 95 17.00 -3.04 3.62
N GLU A 96 16.37 -4.04 4.26
CA GLU A 96 17.06 -4.98 5.15
C GLU A 96 17.58 -6.24 4.43
N ILE A 97 16.94 -6.68 3.36
CA ILE A 97 17.25 -7.96 2.70
C ILE A 97 17.87 -7.75 1.32
N GLY A 98 17.33 -6.83 0.51
CA GLY A 98 17.74 -6.66 -0.88
C GLY A 98 16.86 -5.67 -1.61
N TYR A 99 17.13 -4.37 -1.39
CA TYR A 99 16.39 -3.31 -2.04
C TYR A 99 16.87 -3.13 -3.47
N GLU A 100 15.96 -3.29 -4.42
CA GLU A 100 16.23 -3.20 -5.86
C GLU A 100 15.22 -2.27 -6.54
N PRO A 101 15.54 -1.70 -7.71
CA PRO A 101 14.54 -1.05 -8.55
C PRO A 101 13.38 -2.00 -8.89
N PHE A 102 12.17 -1.44 -9.00
CA PHE A 102 10.97 -2.19 -9.34
C PHE A 102 10.93 -2.48 -10.85
N PRO A 103 10.81 -3.75 -11.30
CA PRO A 103 10.77 -4.08 -12.72
C PRO A 103 9.56 -3.48 -13.45
N ASP A 104 9.72 -3.17 -14.73
CA ASP A 104 8.66 -2.56 -15.55
C ASP A 104 7.35 -3.35 -15.55
N ALA A 105 7.40 -4.68 -15.56
CA ALA A 105 6.21 -5.52 -15.51
C ALA A 105 5.42 -5.37 -14.20
N GLN A 106 6.13 -5.26 -13.08
CA GLN A 106 5.54 -5.02 -11.76
C GLN A 106 4.93 -3.61 -11.66
N VAL A 107 5.65 -2.60 -12.16
CA VAL A 107 5.19 -1.20 -12.18
C VAL A 107 3.96 -1.05 -13.09
N GLN A 108 3.96 -1.66 -14.27
CA GLN A 108 2.82 -1.65 -15.18
C GLN A 108 1.59 -2.32 -14.55
N ALA A 109 1.77 -3.48 -13.92
CA ALA A 109 0.68 -4.16 -13.20
C ALA A 109 0.11 -3.31 -12.06
N LEU A 110 0.97 -2.62 -11.30
CA LEU A 110 0.54 -1.67 -10.28
C LEU A 110 -0.26 -0.53 -10.89
N MET A 111 0.20 0.04 -12.00
CA MET A 111 -0.47 1.15 -12.65
C MET A 111 -1.87 0.79 -13.13
N ASP A 112 -2.01 -0.38 -13.75
CA ASP A 112 -3.31 -0.87 -14.22
C ASP A 112 -4.26 -1.17 -13.06
N LEU A 113 -3.75 -1.75 -11.97
CA LEU A 113 -4.52 -1.97 -10.75
C LEU A 113 -4.97 -0.66 -10.11
N CYS A 114 -4.07 0.33 -9.96
CA CYS A 114 -4.41 1.62 -9.37
C CYS A 114 -5.50 2.32 -10.18
N ARG A 115 -5.43 2.33 -11.53
CA ARG A 115 -6.48 2.93 -12.36
C ARG A 115 -7.84 2.27 -12.13
N ASP A 116 -7.86 0.95 -12.05
CA ASP A 116 -9.10 0.20 -11.78
C ASP A 116 -9.68 0.53 -10.40
N ILE A 117 -8.84 0.54 -9.34
CA ILE A 117 -9.26 0.92 -7.98
C ILE A 117 -9.76 2.36 -7.94
N GLN A 118 -9.03 3.29 -8.56
CA GLN A 118 -9.41 4.71 -8.62
C GLN A 118 -10.77 4.90 -9.30
N ALA A 119 -11.01 4.20 -10.41
CA ALA A 119 -12.29 4.27 -11.10
C ALA A 119 -13.46 3.68 -10.27
N ARG A 120 -13.21 2.61 -9.50
CA ARG A 120 -14.25 1.95 -8.68
C ARG A 120 -14.58 2.70 -7.39
N HIS A 121 -13.60 3.38 -6.78
CA HIS A 121 -13.76 4.05 -5.48
C HIS A 121 -13.69 5.58 -5.54
N ASP A 122 -13.54 6.16 -6.73
CA ASP A 122 -13.39 7.61 -6.93
C ASP A 122 -12.19 8.19 -6.15
N ILE A 123 -11.06 7.47 -6.18
CA ILE A 123 -9.83 7.87 -5.46
C ILE A 123 -9.00 8.82 -6.33
N ALA A 124 -8.79 10.03 -5.82
CA ALA A 124 -7.96 11.04 -6.49
C ALA A 124 -6.47 10.63 -6.53
N PRO A 125 -5.70 11.06 -7.55
CA PRO A 125 -4.25 10.81 -7.61
C PRO A 125 -3.45 11.31 -6.41
N ASP A 126 -3.89 12.39 -5.75
CA ASP A 126 -3.27 12.91 -4.51
C ASP A 126 -3.33 11.89 -3.34
N ASN A 127 -4.21 10.88 -3.42
CA ASN A 127 -4.42 9.86 -2.39
C ASN A 127 -3.79 8.49 -2.75
N VAL A 128 -2.94 8.43 -3.76
CA VAL A 128 -2.07 7.27 -4.04
C VAL A 128 -0.69 7.57 -3.48
N ILE A 129 -0.37 6.98 -2.32
CA ILE A 129 0.78 7.34 -1.50
C ILE A 129 1.52 6.12 -0.97
N GLY A 130 2.75 6.32 -0.50
CA GLY A 130 3.59 5.27 0.10
C GLY A 130 3.41 5.15 1.62
N HIS A 131 3.82 4.03 2.19
CA HIS A 131 3.83 3.83 3.65
C HIS A 131 4.71 4.84 4.40
N GLU A 132 5.84 5.22 3.78
CA GLU A 132 6.75 6.27 4.22
C GLU A 132 6.05 7.64 4.38
N HIS A 133 5.01 7.91 3.60
CA HIS A 133 4.27 9.17 3.68
C HIS A 133 3.31 9.19 4.88
N ILE A 134 2.73 8.06 5.24
CA ILE A 134 1.75 7.98 6.35
C ILE A 134 2.41 7.62 7.70
N ALA A 135 3.67 7.18 7.70
CA ALA A 135 4.42 6.78 8.88
C ALA A 135 5.92 7.12 8.76
N PRO A 136 6.28 8.40 8.54
CA PRO A 136 7.64 8.83 8.15
C PRO A 136 8.74 8.48 9.15
N ASP A 137 8.42 8.43 10.45
CA ASP A 137 9.40 8.09 11.49
C ASP A 137 9.63 6.58 11.65
N ARG A 138 8.83 5.74 10.98
CA ARG A 138 8.79 4.28 11.18
C ARG A 138 9.01 3.49 9.90
N LYS A 139 8.63 4.04 8.74
CA LYS A 139 8.52 3.30 7.49
C LYS A 139 9.28 3.99 6.36
N MET A 140 9.88 3.16 5.51
CA MET A 140 10.72 3.56 4.39
C MET A 140 10.24 2.95 3.07
N ASP A 141 9.13 2.21 3.08
CA ASP A 141 8.50 1.61 1.90
C ASP A 141 7.51 2.58 1.23
N PRO A 142 7.44 2.59 -0.12
CA PRO A 142 8.14 1.73 -1.08
C PRO A 142 9.59 2.17 -1.39
N GLY A 143 10.03 3.31 -0.85
CA GLY A 143 11.41 3.75 -0.84
C GLY A 143 11.85 4.57 -2.05
N PRO A 144 13.11 5.06 -2.05
CA PRO A 144 13.58 6.08 -2.96
C PRO A 144 13.71 5.64 -4.43
N THR A 145 13.79 4.34 -4.72
CA THR A 145 13.83 3.83 -6.12
C THR A 145 12.44 3.51 -6.66
N PHE A 146 11.38 3.72 -5.87
CA PHE A 146 10.02 3.57 -6.36
C PHE A 146 9.69 4.68 -7.39
N PRO A 147 9.16 4.33 -8.58
CA PRO A 147 9.05 5.27 -9.70
C PRO A 147 7.81 6.16 -9.61
N TRP A 148 7.69 6.97 -8.55
CA TRP A 148 6.56 7.89 -8.35
C TRP A 148 6.30 8.81 -9.56
N GLN A 149 7.37 9.29 -10.21
CA GLN A 149 7.24 10.13 -11.40
C GLN A 149 6.56 9.39 -12.57
N THR A 150 6.87 8.11 -12.77
CA THR A 150 6.20 7.29 -13.81
C THR A 150 4.70 7.15 -13.53
N LEU A 151 4.31 6.98 -12.27
CA LEU A 151 2.89 6.95 -11.89
C LEU A 151 2.22 8.32 -12.11
N ALA A 152 2.93 9.41 -11.81
CA ALA A 152 2.41 10.76 -12.01
C ALA A 152 2.23 11.12 -13.48
N ASP A 153 3.20 10.78 -14.34
CA ASP A 153 3.10 10.96 -15.80
C ASP A 153 1.92 10.19 -16.40
N ALA A 154 1.52 9.10 -15.74
CA ALA A 154 0.36 8.29 -16.09
C ALA A 154 -0.97 8.73 -15.44
N GLY A 155 -0.96 9.83 -14.67
CA GLY A 155 -2.13 10.37 -13.98
C GLY A 155 -2.60 9.57 -12.77
N ILE A 156 -1.79 8.66 -12.24
CA ILE A 156 -2.17 7.74 -11.15
C ILE A 156 -1.84 8.34 -9.78
N ALA A 157 -0.72 9.05 -9.66
CA ALA A 157 -0.28 9.72 -8.44
C ALA A 157 0.07 11.19 -8.73
N THR A 158 0.41 11.94 -7.68
CA THR A 158 1.08 13.24 -7.85
C THR A 158 2.57 13.13 -7.57
N TRP A 159 3.37 13.98 -8.22
CA TRP A 159 4.79 14.09 -7.94
C TRP A 159 5.27 15.56 -8.06
N PRO A 160 6.01 16.09 -7.07
CA PRO A 160 6.29 15.47 -5.76
C PRO A 160 5.02 15.28 -4.95
N ILE A 161 4.93 14.20 -4.19
CA ILE A 161 3.83 13.99 -3.23
C ILE A 161 3.94 15.11 -2.20
N LYS A 162 2.83 15.82 -1.95
CA LYS A 162 2.79 16.90 -0.96
C LYS A 162 3.09 16.29 0.41
N ASP A 163 4.15 16.76 1.04
CA ASP A 163 4.55 16.31 2.37
C ASP A 163 3.62 16.92 3.44
N LEU A 164 2.44 16.32 3.60
CA LEU A 164 1.40 16.77 4.53
C LEU A 164 1.50 16.08 5.91
N ALA A 165 2.34 15.06 6.04
CA ALA A 165 2.55 14.32 7.27
C ALA A 165 3.32 15.12 8.36
N ARG A 166 3.95 16.23 7.99
CA ARG A 166 4.81 17.01 8.91
C ARG A 166 4.09 18.04 9.80
N LYS A 167 2.76 18.11 9.82
CA LYS A 167 2.04 18.89 10.84
C LYS A 167 1.63 18.00 12.01
N GLN A 168 2.62 17.54 12.78
CA GLN A 168 2.38 17.30 14.20
C GLN A 168 2.11 18.67 14.82
N ASP A 169 0.85 18.97 15.09
CA ASP A 169 0.54 20.05 16.02
C ASP A 169 1.06 19.59 17.38
N GLN A 170 2.16 20.20 17.82
CA GLN A 170 2.60 20.15 19.21
C GLN A 170 1.61 20.98 20.02
N SER A 171 0.46 20.42 20.31
CA SER A 171 -0.38 20.88 21.42
C SER A 171 -1.34 19.77 21.78
N ASP A 172 -1.00 19.02 22.83
CA ASP A 172 -1.91 18.92 23.95
C ASP A 172 -1.08 18.72 25.22
N THR A 173 -1.39 19.58 26.17
CA THR A 173 -0.86 19.75 27.53
C THR A 173 -0.77 18.48 28.36
#